data_AF-M1AK22-F1
#
_entry.id   AF-M1AK22-F1
#
_cell.length_a   1.000
_cell.length_b   1.000
_cell.length_c   1.000
_cell.angle_alpha   90.00
_cell.angle_beta   90.00
_cell.angle_gamma   90.00
#
_symmetry.space_group_name_H-M   'P 1'
#
loop_
_entity.id
_entity.type
_entity.pdbx_description
1 polymer ?
#
loop_
_entity_poly.entity_id
_entity_poly.type
_entity_poly.pdbx_seq_one_letter_code
_entity_poly.pdbx_strand_id
1 'polypeptide(L)'
;MDDSGREAIIYEFSNRLYHMCDRRSVFCNVERKHDANAVVCDPGLSTQLKSASYTALKRITGEDPGDVPVLMSGAGHDAMAMSHLTKVGMLFVRCRGGISHSPAEHVLDDDVWAAGMAVLAFFETLL
;
A
#
# COMPACT_ATOMS: atom_id res chain seq x y z
N MET A 1 -1.26 -0.63 -10.04
CA MET A 1 -1.50 0.21 -11.24
C MET A 1 -0.44 1.29 -11.21
N ASP A 2 0.28 1.48 -12.30
CA ASP A 2 1.27 2.56 -12.42
C ASP A 2 0.59 3.87 -12.89
N ASP A 3 1.37 4.96 -12.91
CA ASP A 3 0.86 6.27 -13.30
C ASP A 3 0.31 6.27 -14.73
N SER A 4 0.98 5.60 -15.66
CA SER A 4 0.54 5.52 -17.06
C SER A 4 -0.82 4.83 -17.21
N GLY A 5 -1.04 3.72 -16.50
CA GLY A 5 -2.34 3.05 -16.46
C GLY A 5 -3.43 3.94 -15.85
N ARG A 6 -3.11 4.68 -14.78
CA ARG A 6 -4.05 5.62 -14.16
C ARG A 6 -4.44 6.75 -15.12
N GLU A 7 -3.46 7.40 -15.76
CA GLU A 7 -3.74 8.51 -16.69
C GLU A 7 -4.57 8.06 -17.90
N ALA A 8 -4.33 6.85 -18.42
CA ALA A 8 -5.14 6.29 -19.50
C ALA A 8 -6.62 6.12 -19.09
N ILE A 9 -6.87 5.64 -17.87
CA ILE A 9 -8.23 5.50 -17.34
C ILE A 9 -8.89 6.86 -17.14
N ILE A 10 -8.16 7.85 -16.58
CA ILE A 10 -8.68 9.21 -16.38
C ILE A 10 -9.07 9.83 -17.73
N TYR A 11 -8.23 9.65 -18.76
CA TYR A 11 -8.50 10.13 -20.10
C TYR A 11 -9.76 9.49 -20.71
N GLU A 12 -9.86 8.16 -20.68
CA GLU A 12 -11.03 7.45 -21.21
C GLU A 12 -12.31 7.83 -20.46
N PHE A 13 -12.25 7.87 -19.13
CA PHE A 13 -13.38 8.25 -18.28
C PHE A 13 -13.86 9.68 -18.58
N SER A 14 -12.93 10.62 -18.72
CA SER A 14 -13.24 12.02 -19.04
C SER A 14 -13.90 12.15 -20.41
N ASN A 15 -13.38 11.46 -21.44
CA ASN A 15 -13.99 11.45 -22.76
C ASN A 15 -15.42 10.89 -22.73
N ARG A 16 -15.64 9.80 -21.99
CA ARG A 16 -16.98 9.22 -21.82
C ARG A 16 -17.93 10.17 -21.11
N LEU A 17 -17.47 10.91 -20.10
CA LEU A 17 -18.25 11.95 -19.44
C LEU A 17 -18.64 13.07 -20.42
N TYR A 18 -17.69 13.60 -21.18
CA TYR A 18 -17.97 14.66 -22.16
C TYR A 18 -19.00 14.22 -23.21
N HIS A 19 -18.86 13.01 -23.76
CA HIS A 19 -19.85 12.45 -24.70
C HIS A 19 -21.24 12.31 -24.08
N MET A 20 -21.33 11.93 -22.80
CA MET A 20 -22.60 11.79 -22.09
C MET A 20 -23.27 13.14 -21.80
N CYS A 21 -22.49 14.19 -21.56
CA CYS A 21 -22.98 15.54 -21.33
C CYS A 21 -23.45 16.19 -22.64
N ASP A 22 -22.68 16.04 -23.72
CA ASP A 22 -23.04 16.51 -25.07
C ASP A 22 -24.38 15.92 -25.52
N ARG A 23 -24.53 14.59 -25.41
CA ARG A 23 -25.79 13.89 -25.70
C ARG A 23 -27.00 14.36 -24.90
N ARG A 24 -26.77 14.93 -23.71
CA ARG A 24 -27.82 15.45 -22.82
C ARG A 24 -27.96 16.96 -22.88
N SER A 25 -27.16 17.63 -23.72
CA SER A 25 -27.09 19.09 -23.85
C SER A 25 -26.88 19.80 -22.50
N VAL A 26 -26.01 19.25 -21.65
CA VAL A 26 -25.63 19.86 -20.36
C VAL A 26 -24.17 20.32 -20.39
N PHE A 27 -23.89 21.44 -19.72
CA PHE A 27 -22.53 21.92 -19.53
C PHE A 27 -21.73 20.92 -18.68
N CYS A 28 -20.48 20.66 -19.09
CA CYS A 28 -19.57 19.75 -18.40
C CYS A 28 -18.26 20.46 -18.10
N ASN A 29 -17.82 20.41 -16.85
CA ASN A 29 -16.51 20.86 -16.43
C ASN A 29 -15.89 19.78 -15.53
N VAL A 30 -14.74 19.25 -15.94
CA VAL A 30 -13.98 18.26 -15.15
C VAL A 30 -12.72 18.94 -14.65
N GLU A 31 -12.57 19.01 -13.32
CA GLU A 31 -11.41 19.62 -12.67
C GLU A 31 -10.69 18.59 -11.80
N ARG A 32 -9.38 18.43 -12.01
CA ARG A 32 -8.53 17.55 -11.18
C ARG A 32 -8.13 18.28 -9.90
N LYS A 33 -8.72 17.89 -8.76
CA LYS A 33 -8.46 18.52 -7.46
C LYS A 33 -7.25 17.95 -6.72
N HIS A 34 -6.96 16.67 -6.92
CA HIS A 34 -5.84 16.00 -6.28
C HIS A 34 -5.13 15.10 -7.27
N ASP A 35 -3.80 15.07 -7.18
CA ASP A 35 -2.95 14.19 -7.94
C ASP A 35 -1.76 13.76 -7.10
N ALA A 36 -1.42 12.48 -7.15
CA ALA A 36 -0.27 11.90 -6.50
C ALA A 36 0.26 10.74 -7.35
N ASN A 37 1.56 10.81 -7.65
CA ASN A 37 2.25 9.75 -8.39
C ASN A 37 2.40 8.49 -7.54
N ALA A 38 2.45 7.34 -8.19
CA ALA A 38 2.78 6.09 -7.55
C ALA A 38 4.23 6.14 -7.02
N VAL A 39 4.43 5.62 -5.81
CA VAL A 39 5.74 5.58 -5.16
C VAL A 39 6.17 4.13 -5.04
N VAL A 40 7.38 3.84 -5.55
CA VAL A 40 8.01 2.53 -5.38
C VAL A 40 8.80 2.56 -4.07
N CYS A 41 8.48 1.64 -3.15
CA CYS A 41 9.30 1.45 -1.95
C CYS A 41 10.72 1.01 -2.33
N ASP A 42 11.71 1.40 -1.52
CA ASP A 42 13.10 1.02 -1.76
C ASP A 42 13.21 -0.53 -1.78
N PRO A 43 13.79 -1.14 -2.83
CA PRO A 43 13.88 -2.59 -2.94
C PRO A 43 14.70 -3.24 -1.83
N GLY A 44 15.72 -2.53 -1.33
CA GLY A 44 16.55 -2.98 -0.22
C GLY A 44 15.77 -3.04 1.09
N LEU A 45 15.09 -1.95 1.44
CA LEU A 45 14.21 -1.90 2.62
C LEU A 45 13.10 -2.94 2.54
N SER A 46 12.48 -3.10 1.35
CA SER A 46 11.43 -4.10 1.13
C SER A 46 11.94 -5.53 1.34
N THR A 47 13.16 -5.83 0.85
CA THR A 47 13.80 -7.14 1.04
C THR A 47 14.16 -7.38 2.51
N GLN A 48 14.67 -6.36 3.20
CA GLN A 48 15.01 -6.45 4.62
C GLN A 48 13.76 -6.67 5.48
N LEU A 49 12.67 -5.92 5.24
CA LEU A 49 11.39 -6.11 5.94
C LEU A 49 10.80 -7.50 5.67
N LYS A 50 10.90 -8.01 4.43
CA LYS A 50 10.49 -9.38 4.09
C LYS A 50 11.28 -10.42 4.90
N SER A 51 12.61 -10.29 4.97
CA SER A 51 13.48 -11.19 5.73
C SER A 51 13.22 -11.13 7.24
N ALA A 52 13.01 -9.93 7.78
CA ALA A 52 12.70 -9.72 9.18
C ALA A 52 11.33 -10.34 9.55
N SER A 53 10.33 -10.20 8.68
CA SER A 53 9.02 -10.83 8.83
C SER A 53 9.11 -12.35 8.81
N TYR A 54 9.87 -12.92 7.87
CA TYR A 54 10.13 -14.36 7.82
C TYR A 54 10.77 -14.85 9.13
N THR A 55 11.79 -14.15 9.60
CA THR A 55 12.51 -14.48 10.84
C THR A 55 11.60 -14.44 12.06
N ALA A 56 10.78 -13.39 12.18
CA ALA A 56 9.82 -13.24 13.27
C ALA A 56 8.78 -14.37 13.28
N LEU A 57 8.17 -14.66 12.13
CA LEU A 57 7.18 -15.74 12.01
C LEU A 57 7.78 -17.11 12.33
N LYS A 58 9.00 -17.39 11.83
CA LYS A 58 9.72 -18.63 12.15
C LYS A 58 10.04 -18.75 13.65
N ARG A 59 10.43 -17.65 14.30
CA ARG A 59 10.69 -17.62 15.76
C ARG A 59 9.41 -17.85 16.58
N ILE A 60 8.29 -17.27 16.17
CA ILE A 60 7.00 -17.37 16.88
C ILE A 60 6.38 -18.76 16.73
N THR A 61 6.38 -19.29 15.50
CA THR A 61 5.69 -20.54 15.17
C THR A 61 6.56 -21.79 15.36
N GLY A 62 7.90 -21.64 15.28
CA GLY A 62 8.84 -22.75 15.26
C GLY A 62 8.89 -23.52 13.92
N GLU A 63 8.04 -23.16 12.96
CA GLU A 63 7.91 -23.82 11.66
C GLU A 63 8.42 -22.92 10.53
N ASP A 64 8.53 -23.46 9.33
CA ASP A 64 8.80 -22.66 8.14
C ASP A 64 7.52 -21.91 7.73
N PRO A 65 7.47 -20.56 7.84
CA PRO A 65 6.27 -19.80 7.51
C PRO A 65 5.97 -19.76 6.00
N GLY A 66 6.87 -20.31 5.17
CA GLY A 66 6.76 -20.25 3.72
C GLY A 66 7.07 -18.85 3.17
N ASP A 67 6.40 -18.48 2.08
CA ASP A 67 6.63 -17.17 1.45
C ASP A 67 5.94 -16.04 2.22
N VAL A 68 6.69 -14.96 2.46
CA VAL A 68 6.15 -13.69 2.95
C VAL A 68 5.78 -12.84 1.74
N PRO A 69 4.49 -12.54 1.52
CA PRO A 69 4.04 -11.87 0.30
C PRO A 69 4.50 -10.40 0.27
N VAL A 70 4.83 -9.92 -0.92
CA VAL A 70 5.08 -8.50 -1.20
C VAL A 70 3.88 -7.95 -1.95
N LEU A 71 3.28 -6.89 -1.42
CA LEU A 71 2.02 -6.34 -1.91
C LEU A 71 2.16 -4.85 -2.27
N MET A 72 1.32 -4.38 -3.19
CA MET A 72 1.13 -2.96 -3.44
C MET A 72 0.16 -2.39 -2.40
N SER A 73 0.44 -1.21 -1.83
CA SER A 73 -0.59 -0.46 -1.10
C SER A 73 -1.55 0.21 -2.07
N GLY A 74 -2.85 0.02 -1.85
CA GLY A 74 -3.90 0.73 -2.60
C GLY A 74 -4.25 2.11 -2.03
N ALA A 75 -3.78 2.43 -0.82
CA ALA A 75 -4.09 3.68 -0.13
C ALA A 75 -2.85 4.60 -0.07
N GLY A 76 -3.12 5.91 0.04
CA GLY A 76 -2.08 6.88 0.33
C GLY A 76 -1.63 6.78 1.79
N HIS A 77 -0.31 6.89 2.02
CA HIS A 77 0.30 6.94 3.35
C HIS A 77 1.38 8.00 3.39
N ASP A 78 1.78 8.44 4.59
CA ASP A 78 2.84 9.44 4.77
C ASP A 78 4.17 9.04 4.12
N ALA A 79 4.44 7.74 4.00
CA ALA A 79 5.58 7.21 3.26
C ALA A 79 5.67 7.74 1.83
N MET A 80 4.53 8.01 1.17
CA MET A 80 4.54 8.60 -0.17
C MET A 80 5.11 10.02 -0.16
N ALA A 81 4.68 10.87 0.78
CA ALA A 81 5.23 12.21 0.93
C ALA A 81 6.71 12.18 1.35
N MET A 82 7.07 11.28 2.26
CA MET A 82 8.44 11.12 2.76
C MET A 82 9.42 10.58 1.71
N SER A 83 8.92 9.89 0.68
CA SER A 83 9.76 9.32 -0.40
C SER A 83 10.55 10.37 -1.18
N HIS A 84 10.14 11.63 -1.15
CA HIS A 84 10.89 12.74 -1.74
C HIS A 84 12.15 13.12 -0.95
N LEU A 85 12.26 12.68 0.30
CA LEU A 85 13.35 13.04 1.21
C LEU A 85 14.27 11.85 1.51
N THR A 86 13.73 10.63 1.55
CA THR A 86 14.47 9.44 1.95
C THR A 86 13.88 8.17 1.35
N LYS A 87 14.62 7.07 1.50
CA LYS A 87 14.13 5.72 1.18
C LYS A 87 12.97 5.37 2.10
N VAL A 88 11.94 4.74 1.56
CA VAL A 88 10.77 4.29 2.30
C VAL A 88 10.49 2.81 2.06
N GLY A 89 9.98 2.14 3.08
CA GLY A 89 9.46 0.78 3.03
C GLY A 89 8.25 0.68 3.97
N MET A 90 7.35 -0.25 3.71
CA MET A 90 6.15 -0.45 4.53
C MET A 90 6.01 -1.93 4.88
N LEU A 91 5.54 -2.18 6.11
CA LEU A 91 5.16 -3.50 6.59
C LEU A 91 3.64 -3.51 6.80
N PHE A 92 2.96 -4.51 6.26
CA PHE A 92 1.51 -4.66 6.39
C PHE A 92 1.15 -5.68 7.47
N VAL A 93 0.05 -5.39 8.16
CA VAL A 93 -0.59 -6.31 9.12
C VAL A 93 -1.91 -6.75 8.53
N ARG A 94 -2.25 -8.04 8.71
CA ARG A 94 -3.51 -8.59 8.22
C ARG A 94 -4.68 -7.94 8.96
N CYS A 95 -5.69 -7.50 8.21
CA CYS A 95 -6.94 -6.99 8.75
C CYS A 95 -8.11 -7.88 8.32
N ARG A 96 -9.04 -8.16 9.23
CA ARG A 96 -10.19 -9.04 8.99
C ARG A 96 -11.05 -8.52 7.84
N GLY A 97 -11.12 -9.30 6.77
CA GLY A 97 -11.89 -8.95 5.56
C GLY A 97 -11.38 -7.72 4.81
N GLY A 98 -10.18 -7.21 5.15
CA GLY A 98 -9.64 -5.98 4.54
C GLY A 98 -10.47 -4.73 4.82
N ILE A 99 -11.35 -4.75 5.83
CA ILE A 99 -12.19 -3.61 6.19
C ILE A 99 -11.34 -2.55 6.86
N SER A 100 -11.49 -1.30 6.43
CA SER A 100 -10.86 -0.14 7.09
C SER A 100 -11.79 1.08 7.07
N HIS A 101 -11.47 2.13 7.84
CA HIS A 101 -12.29 3.34 8.01
C HIS A 101 -13.71 3.04 8.50
N SER A 102 -13.84 2.00 9.33
CA SER A 102 -15.11 1.50 9.85
C SER A 102 -14.89 0.97 11.27
N PRO A 103 -15.87 1.09 12.18
CA PRO A 103 -15.81 0.44 13.49
C PRO A 103 -15.64 -1.09 13.43
N ALA A 104 -15.90 -1.70 12.28
CA ALA A 104 -15.69 -3.14 12.06
C ALA A 104 -14.23 -3.51 11.70
N GLU A 105 -13.36 -2.52 11.46
CA GLU A 105 -11.91 -2.70 11.27
C GLU A 105 -11.32 -3.45 12.46
N HIS A 106 -10.52 -4.48 12.18
CA HIS A 106 -10.06 -5.38 13.23
C HIS A 106 -8.81 -6.16 12.82
N VAL A 107 -7.80 -6.15 13.68
CA VAL A 107 -6.60 -6.98 13.61
C VAL A 107 -6.61 -7.99 14.77
N LEU A 108 -5.99 -9.15 14.59
CA LEU A 108 -5.81 -10.11 15.69
C LEU A 108 -4.58 -9.76 16.51
N ASP A 109 -4.61 -10.04 17.81
CA ASP A 109 -3.47 -9.82 18.70
C ASP A 109 -2.21 -10.54 18.20
N ASP A 110 -2.36 -11.76 17.67
CA ASP A 110 -1.25 -12.53 17.08
C ASP A 110 -0.66 -11.87 15.83
N ASP A 111 -1.49 -11.24 14.99
CA ASP A 111 -1.01 -10.51 13.80
C ASP A 111 -0.22 -9.25 14.22
N VAL A 112 -0.68 -8.56 15.27
CA VAL A 112 0.02 -7.40 15.84
C VAL A 112 1.33 -7.82 16.50
N TRP A 113 1.33 -8.92 17.24
CA TRP A 113 2.53 -9.49 17.86
C TRP A 113 3.57 -9.87 16.82
N ALA A 114 3.16 -10.57 15.76
CA ALA A 114 4.05 -10.95 14.65
C ALA A 114 4.64 -9.72 13.95
N ALA A 115 3.85 -8.68 13.71
CA ALA A 115 4.32 -7.43 13.13
C ALA A 115 5.33 -6.71 14.03
N GLY A 116 5.07 -6.66 15.34
CA GLY A 116 6.01 -6.08 16.31
C GLY A 116 7.35 -6.81 16.33
N MET A 117 7.32 -8.15 16.34
CA MET A 117 8.53 -8.97 16.28
C MET A 117 9.29 -8.81 14.95
N ALA A 118 8.56 -8.61 13.83
CA ALA A 118 9.17 -8.33 12.53
C ALA A 118 9.87 -6.96 12.52
N VAL A 119 9.25 -5.92 13.10
CA VAL A 119 9.88 -4.60 13.23
C VAL A 119 11.13 -4.65 14.12
N LEU A 120 11.06 -5.38 15.24
CA LEU A 120 12.23 -5.60 16.10
C LEU A 120 13.36 -6.29 15.33
N ALA A 121 13.08 -7.41 14.67
CA ALA A 121 14.06 -8.13 13.88
C ALA A 121 14.66 -7.26 12.76
N PHE A 122 13.88 -6.36 12.16
CA PHE A 122 14.36 -5.41 11.17
C PHE A 122 15.37 -4.42 11.78
N PHE A 123 15.05 -3.82 12.94
CA PHE A 123 15.98 -2.89 13.60
C PHE A 123 17.26 -3.56 14.09
N GLU A 124 17.19 -4.83 14.53
CA GLU A 124 18.37 -5.62 14.88
C GLU A 124 19.34 -5.80 13.71
N THR A 125 18.89 -5.69 12.46
CA THR A 125 19.78 -5.73 11.28
C THR A 125 20.50 -4.41 10.99
N LEU A 126 20.10 -3.32 11.64
CA LEU A 126 20.65 -1.98 11.44
C LEU A 126 21.64 -1.56 12.56
N LEU A 127 21.74 -2.37 13.62
CA LEU A 127 22.68 -2.23 14.74
C LEU A 127 23.93 -3.07 14.51
#